data_AF-A0A961YN72-F1
#
_entry.id   AF-A0A961YN72-F1
#
_cell.length_a   1.000
_cell.length_b   1.000
_cell.length_c   1.000
_cell.angle_alpha   90.00
_cell.angle_beta   90.00
_cell.angle_gamma   90.00
#
_symmetry.space_group_name_H-M   'P 1'
#
loop_
_entity.id
_entity.type
_entity.pdbx_description
1 polymer ?
#
loop_
_entity_poly.entity_id
_entity_poly.type
_entity_poly.pdbx_seq_one_letter_code
_entity_poly.pdbx_strand_id
1 'polypeptide(L)'
;VAALFKASGISAPPNAILSVRQNMRPLFSAPVTLRDPDKPLGTHLFTVLDFKPDQQEARWMTVSADDREGVTAADALDRIDIPEATRRTVADLLTSGSSLIVTDRSYFRHTTLGTDFIVETRL
;
A
#
# COMPACT_ATOMS: atom_id res chain seq x y z
N VAL A 1 -19.21 -7.92 -17.96
CA VAL A 1 -18.15 -8.73 -17.29
C VAL A 1 -18.07 -8.44 -15.78
N ALA A 2 -18.27 -7.19 -15.31
CA ALA A 2 -18.30 -6.84 -13.88
C ALA A 2 -19.38 -7.55 -13.02
N ALA A 3 -20.46 -8.05 -13.64
CA ALA A 3 -21.56 -8.71 -12.92
C ALA A 3 -21.26 -10.14 -12.43
N LEU A 4 -20.16 -10.77 -12.88
CA LEU A 4 -19.82 -12.15 -12.51
C LEU A 4 -18.99 -12.25 -11.21
N PHE A 5 -18.46 -11.13 -10.71
CA PHE A 5 -17.57 -11.12 -9.53
C PHE A 5 -18.31 -11.07 -8.19
N LYS A 6 -19.61 -10.73 -8.19
CA LYS A 6 -20.39 -10.56 -6.95
C LYS A 6 -20.79 -11.89 -6.27
N ALA A 7 -20.58 -13.04 -6.90
CA ALA A 7 -21.10 -14.33 -6.45
C ALA A 7 -20.04 -15.41 -6.11
N SER A 8 -18.75 -15.09 -6.15
CA SER A 8 -17.69 -16.12 -6.12
C SER A 8 -16.60 -15.95 -5.05
N GLY A 9 -16.66 -14.93 -4.20
CA GLY A 9 -15.57 -14.66 -3.25
C GLY A 9 -14.24 -14.28 -3.93
N ILE A 10 -14.30 -13.91 -5.21
CA ILE A 10 -13.16 -13.47 -6.01
C ILE A 10 -12.98 -11.97 -5.78
N SER A 11 -11.87 -11.57 -5.14
CA SER A 11 -11.43 -10.16 -5.09
C SER A 11 -11.38 -9.62 -6.52
N ALA A 12 -11.86 -8.40 -6.74
CA ALA A 12 -11.95 -7.77 -8.05
C ALA A 12 -10.61 -7.86 -8.81
N PRO A 13 -10.61 -7.83 -10.17
CA PRO A 13 -9.37 -7.91 -10.93
C PRO A 13 -8.38 -6.83 -10.44
N PRO A 14 -7.08 -7.13 -10.36
CA PRO A 14 -6.11 -6.15 -9.89
C PRO A 14 -6.14 -4.87 -10.71
N ASN A 15 -6.24 -3.75 -10.01
CA ASN A 15 -6.33 -2.38 -10.54
C ASN A 15 -5.28 -1.45 -9.92
N ALA A 16 -4.38 -2.00 -9.10
CA ALA A 16 -3.28 -1.30 -8.47
C ALA A 16 -2.02 -2.19 -8.41
N ILE A 17 -0.88 -1.59 -8.13
CA ILE A 17 0.44 -2.21 -8.04
C ILE A 17 1.04 -1.86 -6.68
N LEU A 18 1.42 -2.87 -5.90
CA LEU A 18 2.32 -2.69 -4.78
C LEU A 18 3.76 -2.83 -5.29
N SER A 19 4.56 -1.79 -5.12
CA SER A 19 5.97 -1.71 -5.49
C SER A 19 6.82 -1.64 -4.23
N VAL A 20 7.92 -2.35 -4.18
CA VAL A 20 8.88 -2.34 -3.07
C VAL A 20 10.22 -1.92 -3.62
N ARG A 21 10.80 -0.87 -3.04
CA ARG A 21 12.14 -0.40 -3.38
C ARG A 21 13.00 -0.28 -2.13
N GLN A 22 14.31 -0.44 -2.29
CA GLN A 22 15.32 -0.16 -1.28
C GLN A 22 16.45 0.66 -1.91
N ASN A 23 16.84 1.78 -1.29
CA ASN A 23 17.84 2.70 -1.86
C ASN A 23 17.55 3.07 -3.34
N MET A 24 16.27 3.37 -3.64
CA MET A 24 15.77 3.66 -5.00
C MET A 24 15.86 2.51 -6.01
N ARG A 25 16.30 1.31 -5.60
CA ARG A 25 16.31 0.12 -6.45
C ARG A 25 15.04 -0.70 -6.25
N PRO A 26 14.31 -1.07 -7.31
CA PRO A 26 13.15 -1.95 -7.18
C PRO A 26 13.58 -3.34 -6.74
N LEU A 27 12.92 -3.88 -5.72
CA LEU A 27 13.15 -5.23 -5.19
C LEU A 27 12.01 -6.18 -5.56
N PHE A 28 10.77 -5.69 -5.53
CA PHE A 28 9.58 -6.50 -5.76
C PHE A 28 8.44 -5.62 -6.26
N SER A 29 7.55 -6.20 -7.07
CA SER A 29 6.30 -5.56 -7.47
C SER A 29 5.23 -6.63 -7.66
N ALA A 30 4.01 -6.34 -7.23
CA ALA A 30 2.89 -7.27 -7.36
C ALA A 30 1.57 -6.53 -7.62
N PRO A 31 0.66 -7.14 -8.40
CA PRO A 31 -0.69 -6.65 -8.52
C PRO A 31 -1.44 -6.74 -7.18
N VAL A 32 -2.19 -5.69 -6.85
CA VAL A 32 -3.12 -5.63 -5.72
C VAL A 32 -4.46 -5.08 -6.18
N THR A 33 -5.49 -5.25 -5.36
CA THR A 33 -6.83 -4.77 -5.69
C THR A 33 -7.21 -3.64 -4.75
N LEU A 34 -7.57 -2.49 -5.32
CA LEU A 34 -8.19 -1.38 -4.64
C LEU A 34 -9.72 -1.51 -4.70
N ARG A 35 -10.35 -1.53 -3.53
CA ARG A 35 -11.80 -1.41 -3.36
C ARG A 35 -12.24 0.04 -3.54
N ASP A 36 -13.41 0.23 -4.16
CA ASP A 36 -14.01 1.52 -4.51
C ASP A 36 -13.03 2.47 -5.25
N PRO A 37 -12.44 2.08 -6.39
CA PRO A 37 -11.35 2.83 -7.03
C PRO A 37 -11.72 4.26 -7.45
N ASP A 38 -13.01 4.58 -7.59
CA ASP A 38 -13.49 5.91 -7.94
C ASP A 38 -13.49 6.90 -6.76
N LYS A 39 -13.28 6.43 -5.53
CA LYS A 39 -13.15 7.29 -4.34
C LYS A 39 -11.70 7.69 -4.13
N PRO A 40 -11.40 8.94 -3.75
CA PRO A 40 -10.03 9.35 -3.48
C PRO A 40 -9.41 8.53 -2.35
N LEU A 41 -8.11 8.29 -2.47
CA LEU A 41 -7.27 7.71 -1.42
C LEU A 41 -6.47 8.76 -0.67
N GLY A 42 -6.20 9.92 -1.28
CA GLY A 42 -5.31 10.92 -0.70
C GLY A 42 -3.84 10.49 -0.75
N THR A 43 -3.03 10.97 0.20
CA THR A 43 -1.62 10.59 0.30
C THR A 43 -1.24 10.36 1.76
N HIS A 44 -0.90 9.12 2.09
CA HIS A 44 -0.59 8.70 3.45
C HIS A 44 0.75 7.96 3.50
N LEU A 45 1.61 8.40 4.43
CA LEU A 45 2.89 7.77 4.76
C LEU A 45 2.74 7.02 6.08
N PHE A 46 3.14 5.76 6.09
CA PHE A 46 3.29 4.92 7.26
C PHE A 46 4.76 4.60 7.45
N THR A 47 5.29 4.78 8.66
CA THR A 47 6.66 4.42 9.00
C THR A 47 6.66 3.42 10.15
N VAL A 48 7.38 2.32 9.98
CA VAL A 48 7.61 1.34 11.03
C VAL A 48 8.62 1.94 12.01
N LEU A 49 8.15 2.33 13.19
CA LEU A 49 9.04 2.84 14.24
C LEU A 49 9.73 1.71 15.02
N ASP A 50 9.04 0.58 15.18
CA ASP A 50 9.58 -0.61 15.81
C ASP A 50 8.89 -1.85 15.23
N PHE A 51 9.64 -2.95 15.10
CA PHE A 51 9.12 -4.20 14.55
C PHE A 51 9.65 -5.39 15.34
N LYS A 52 8.73 -6.21 15.83
CA LYS A 52 9.01 -7.45 16.56
C LYS A 52 8.51 -8.64 15.73
N PRO A 53 9.37 -9.26 14.91
CA PRO A 53 8.98 -10.33 14.00
C PRO A 53 8.41 -11.56 14.74
N ASP A 54 8.93 -11.83 15.94
CA ASP A 54 8.50 -12.92 16.83
C ASP A 54 7.06 -12.76 17.33
N GLN A 55 6.63 -11.51 17.54
CA GLN A 55 5.31 -11.16 18.08
C GLN A 55 4.32 -10.73 16.99
N GLN A 56 4.78 -10.61 15.73
CA GLN A 56 4.02 -9.98 14.63
C GLN A 56 3.50 -8.59 14.99
N GLU A 57 4.22 -7.88 15.86
CA GLU A 57 3.87 -6.56 16.33
C GLU A 57 4.72 -5.51 15.61
N ALA A 58 4.05 -4.51 15.04
CA ALA A 58 4.69 -3.37 14.42
C ALA A 58 4.12 -2.09 15.04
N ARG A 59 5.00 -1.21 15.51
CA ARG A 59 4.61 0.13 15.94
C ARG A 59 4.72 1.06 14.75
N TRP A 60 3.59 1.60 14.31
CA TRP A 60 3.51 2.48 13.16
C TRP A 60 3.37 3.95 13.57
N MET A 61 4.00 4.83 12.79
CA MET A 61 3.67 6.25 12.73
C MET A 61 3.01 6.54 11.40
N THR A 62 2.04 7.44 11.40
CA THR A 62 1.31 7.83 10.19
C THR A 62 1.34 9.33 10.02
N VAL A 63 1.57 9.78 8.78
CA VAL A 63 1.47 11.17 8.37
C VAL A 63 0.63 11.23 7.09
N SER A 64 -0.45 12.00 7.12
CA SER A 64 -1.24 12.30 5.92
C SER A 64 -0.76 13.62 5.33
N ALA A 65 -0.28 13.58 4.09
CA ALA A 65 0.08 14.80 3.36
C ALA A 65 -1.15 15.49 2.76
N ASP A 66 -2.25 14.74 2.63
CA ASP A 66 -3.45 15.14 1.91
C ASP A 66 -4.59 14.21 2.33
N ASP A 67 -5.50 14.74 3.15
CA ASP A 67 -6.65 14.06 3.76
C ASP A 67 -7.97 14.46 3.07
N ARG A 68 -7.96 14.47 1.73
CA ARG A 68 -9.14 14.86 0.94
C ARG A 68 -10.34 14.01 1.35
N GLU A 69 -11.48 14.67 1.48
CA GLU A 69 -12.77 14.03 1.74
C GLU A 69 -12.85 13.24 3.06
N GLY A 70 -11.96 13.50 4.03
CA GLY A 70 -12.00 12.87 5.36
C GLY A 70 -11.58 11.40 5.35
N VAL A 71 -10.92 10.94 4.28
CA VAL A 71 -10.35 9.59 4.22
C VAL A 71 -9.14 9.54 5.14
N THR A 72 -9.21 8.71 6.19
CA THR A 72 -8.06 8.50 7.06
C THR A 72 -7.07 7.54 6.39
N ALA A 73 -5.83 7.55 6.86
CA ALA A 73 -4.84 6.59 6.41
C ALA A 73 -5.29 5.13 6.64
N ALA A 74 -5.98 4.87 7.75
CA ALA A 74 -6.52 3.55 8.03
C ALA A 74 -7.60 3.14 7.01
N ASP A 75 -8.50 4.06 6.65
CA ASP A 75 -9.52 3.82 5.62
C ASP A 75 -8.90 3.56 4.25
N ALA A 76 -7.86 4.33 3.90
CA ALA A 76 -7.12 4.15 2.65
C ALA A 76 -6.42 2.78 2.59
N LEU A 77 -5.77 2.37 3.69
CA LEU A 77 -5.09 1.08 3.77
C LEU A 77 -6.07 -0.10 3.76
N ASP A 78 -7.20 0.01 4.46
CA ASP A 78 -8.23 -1.05 4.51
C ASP A 78 -8.75 -1.36 3.11
N ARG A 79 -8.90 -0.36 2.24
CA ARG A 79 -9.37 -0.53 0.87
C ARG A 79 -8.42 -1.33 -0.04
N ILE A 80 -7.19 -1.62 0.39
CA ILE A 80 -6.20 -2.35 -0.42
C ILE A 80 -6.22 -3.83 -0.05
N ASP A 81 -6.75 -4.66 -0.96
CA ASP A 81 -6.64 -6.10 -0.87
C ASP A 81 -5.25 -6.53 -1.38
N ILE A 82 -4.37 -6.87 -0.44
CA ILE A 82 -3.04 -7.42 -0.73
C ILE A 82 -3.12 -8.95 -0.70
N PRO A 83 -2.75 -9.65 -1.81
CA PRO A 83 -2.69 -11.11 -1.82
C PRO A 83 -1.79 -11.64 -0.70
N GLU A 84 -2.14 -12.79 -0.11
CA GLU A 84 -1.42 -13.32 1.06
C GLU A 84 0.07 -13.54 0.77
N ALA A 85 0.43 -14.07 -0.40
CA ALA A 85 1.81 -14.24 -0.82
C ALA A 85 2.56 -12.89 -0.88
N THR A 86 1.93 -11.87 -1.45
CA THR A 86 2.47 -10.49 -1.49
C THR A 86 2.69 -9.95 -0.09
N ARG A 87 1.73 -10.15 0.82
CA ARG A 87 1.83 -9.70 2.22
C ARG A 87 2.99 -10.36 2.95
N ARG A 88 3.18 -11.68 2.78
CA ARG A 88 4.31 -12.42 3.37
C ARG A 88 5.65 -11.89 2.84
N THR A 89 5.79 -11.73 1.53
CA THR A 89 7.01 -11.13 0.94
C THR A 89 7.29 -9.74 1.49
N VAL A 90 6.26 -8.89 1.62
CA VAL A 90 6.40 -7.55 2.20
C VAL A 90 6.85 -7.65 3.66
N ALA A 91 6.22 -8.52 4.46
CA ALA A 91 6.55 -8.71 5.88
C ALA A 91 8.00 -9.17 6.09
N ASP A 92 8.51 -10.05 5.24
CA ASP A 92 9.91 -10.52 5.28
C ASP A 92 10.92 -9.41 4.94
N LEU A 93 10.47 -8.38 4.23
CA LEU A 93 11.28 -7.21 3.87
C LEU A 93 11.12 -6.04 4.85
N LEU A 94 10.14 -6.09 5.76
CA LEU A 94 9.91 -5.03 6.74
C LEU A 94 10.99 -5.04 7.83
N THR A 95 11.64 -3.89 7.99
CA THR A 95 12.50 -3.59 9.13
C THR A 95 12.04 -2.30 9.80
N SER A 96 12.44 -2.06 11.04
CA SER A 96 12.33 -0.72 11.64
C SER A 96 12.93 0.33 10.71
N GLY A 97 12.26 1.47 10.56
CA GLY A 97 12.56 2.52 9.59
C GLY A 97 11.93 2.33 8.20
N SER A 98 11.33 1.17 7.90
CA SER A 98 10.63 0.97 6.63
C SER A 98 9.45 1.93 6.49
N SER A 99 9.20 2.38 5.26
CA SER A 99 8.10 3.28 4.95
C SER A 99 7.16 2.68 3.91
N LEU A 100 5.86 2.88 4.09
CA LEU A 100 4.80 2.54 3.14
C LEU A 100 4.05 3.81 2.75
N ILE A 101 3.91 4.06 1.46
CA ILE A 101 3.14 5.16 0.91
C ILE A 101 1.92 4.59 0.19
N VAL A 102 0.74 5.07 0.57
CA VAL A 102 -0.53 4.81 -0.11
C VAL A 102 -0.98 6.10 -0.77
N THR A 103 -1.16 6.08 -2.10
CA THR A 103 -1.57 7.27 -2.85
C THR A 103 -2.27 6.93 -4.17
N ASP A 104 -3.24 7.77 -4.54
CA ASP A 104 -3.88 7.80 -5.86
C ASP A 104 -3.24 8.82 -6.82
N ARG A 105 -2.15 9.48 -6.41
CA ARG A 105 -1.47 10.50 -7.22
C ARG A 105 -0.46 9.86 -8.17
N SER A 106 -0.54 10.21 -9.45
CA SER A 106 0.42 9.80 -10.47
C SER A 106 1.82 10.35 -10.15
N TYR A 107 2.80 9.46 -10.02
CA TYR A 107 4.15 9.80 -9.56
C TYR A 107 4.97 10.45 -10.69
N PHE A 108 5.07 11.78 -10.75
CA PHE A 108 6.08 12.42 -11.63
C PHE A 108 7.39 12.74 -10.91
N ARG A 109 7.40 13.06 -9.59
CA ARG A 109 8.64 13.23 -8.81
C ARG A 109 8.36 13.20 -7.31
N HIS A 110 8.92 12.23 -6.58
CA HIS A 110 9.20 12.37 -5.15
C HIS A 110 10.61 11.86 -4.89
N THR A 111 11.47 12.80 -4.50
CA THR A 111 12.84 12.62 -4.04
C THR A 111 12.81 12.54 -2.52
N THR A 112 12.88 11.34 -1.95
CA THR A 112 13.26 11.20 -0.54
C THR A 112 14.04 9.90 -0.38
N LEU A 113 15.11 9.97 0.42
CA LEU A 113 16.15 8.95 0.52
C LEU A 113 15.60 7.62 1.06
N GLY A 114 15.69 6.57 0.24
CA GLY A 114 15.92 5.20 0.69
C GLY A 114 14.79 4.45 1.40
N THR A 115 14.22 3.49 0.66
CA THR A 115 13.35 2.37 1.05
C THR A 115 11.87 2.70 1.21
N ASP A 116 11.06 2.28 0.23
CA ASP A 116 9.64 2.59 0.19
C ASP A 116 8.85 1.40 -0.39
N PHE A 117 7.81 0.99 0.32
CA PHE A 117 6.70 0.27 -0.24
C PHE A 117 5.73 1.32 -0.81
N ILE A 118 5.30 1.21 -2.06
CA ILE A 118 4.41 2.16 -2.73
C ILE A 118 3.25 1.36 -3.31
N VAL A 119 2.02 1.62 -2.88
CA VAL A 119 0.85 1.13 -3.60
C VAL A 119 0.41 2.20 -4.59
N GLU A 120 0.52 1.90 -5.88
CA GLU A 120 0.15 2.75 -7.02
C GLU A 120 -1.16 2.24 -7.64
N THR A 121 -2.15 3.10 -7.79
CA THR A 121 -3.38 2.78 -8.53
C THR A 121 -3.20 3.14 -10.01
N ARG A 122 -3.60 2.26 -10.93
CA ARG A 122 -3.73 2.63 -12.34
C ARG A 122 -5.14 3.15 -12.57
N LEU A 123 -5.27 4.45 -12.82
CA LEU A 123 -6.47 5.09 -13.36
C LEU A 123 -6.50 4.93 -14.89
#